data_AF-A0A2V7CQD6-F1
#
_entry.id   AF-A0A2V7CQD6-F1
#
_cell.length_a   1.000
_cell.length_b   1.000
_cell.length_c   1.000
_cell.angle_alpha   90.00
_cell.angle_beta   90.00
_cell.angle_gamma   90.00
#
_symmetry.space_group_name_H-M   'P 1'
#
loop_
_entity.id
_entity.type
_entity.pdbx_description
1 polymer ?
#
loop_
_entity_poly.entity_id
_entity_poly.type
_entity_poly.pdbx_seq_one_letter_code
_entity_poly.pdbx_strand_id
1 'polypeptide(L)'
;AITYTKTDEARRIIEVAVHNDSTLVRTYTLPPGTPKDRVQILRKAFQETLRDPAFLADAEKQKLEIEPVTAEEIERAVESLFKLEPAMITKLRTILLE
;
A
#
# COMPACT_ATOMS: atom_id res chain seq x y z
N ALA A 1 15.00 -6.24 -5.78
CA ALA A 1 15.69 -5.62 -4.63
C ALA A 1 15.76 -6.58 -3.43
N ILE A 2 14.63 -7.03 -2.90
CA ILE A 2 14.52 -7.98 -1.77
C ILE A 2 15.31 -9.28 -2.00
N THR A 3 15.34 -9.80 -3.24
CA THR A 3 16.08 -11.02 -3.59
C THR A 3 17.60 -10.90 -3.52
N TYR A 4 18.15 -9.68 -3.43
CA TYR A 4 19.60 -9.43 -3.36
C TYR A 4 20.10 -9.22 -1.91
N THR A 5 19.20 -9.17 -0.92
CA THR A 5 19.59 -8.94 0.48
C THR A 5 20.23 -10.19 1.10
N LYS A 6 21.35 -9.99 1.79
CA LYS A 6 22.13 -11.08 2.42
C LYS A 6 21.66 -11.44 3.84
N THR A 7 20.85 -10.59 4.47
CA THR A 7 20.37 -10.79 5.85
C THR A 7 18.88 -10.57 5.93
N ASP A 8 18.24 -11.21 6.92
CA ASP A 8 16.81 -11.03 7.18
C ASP A 8 16.47 -9.60 7.59
N GLU A 9 17.38 -8.94 8.30
CA GLU A 9 17.25 -7.53 8.65
C GLU A 9 17.25 -6.63 7.41
N ALA A 10 18.20 -6.82 6.49
CA ALA A 10 18.24 -6.05 5.24
C ALA A 10 16.99 -6.29 4.40
N ARG A 11 16.49 -7.54 4.37
CA ARG A 11 15.22 -7.87 3.72
C ARG A 11 14.06 -7.10 4.33
N ARG A 12 13.97 -7.11 5.66
CA ARG A 12 12.93 -6.41 6.41
C ARG A 12 12.96 -4.90 6.18
N ILE A 13 14.15 -4.31 6.10
CA ILE A 13 14.31 -2.88 5.80
C ILE A 13 13.74 -2.56 4.42
N ILE A 14 14.07 -3.35 3.38
CA ILE A 14 13.53 -3.12 2.03
C ILE A 14 12.01 -3.36 1.99
N GLU A 15 11.53 -4.42 2.64
CA GLU A 15 10.10 -4.72 2.74
C GLU A 15 9.31 -3.52 3.27
N VAL A 16 9.78 -2.96 4.40
CA VAL A 16 9.08 -1.87 5.11
C VAL A 16 9.27 -0.54 4.40
N ALA A 17 10.52 -0.17 4.10
CA ALA A 17 10.85 1.16 3.60
C ALA A 17 10.53 1.39 2.13
N VAL A 18 10.41 0.31 1.34
CA VAL A 18 10.21 0.40 -0.10
C VAL A 18 8.87 -0.20 -0.49
N HIS A 19 8.64 -1.49 -0.20
CA HIS A 19 7.45 -2.21 -0.69
C HIS A 19 6.16 -1.77 -0.01
N ASN A 20 6.14 -1.81 1.32
CA ASN A 20 4.95 -1.39 2.09
C ASN A 20 4.66 0.09 1.86
N ASP A 21 5.70 0.94 1.90
CA ASP A 21 5.55 2.36 1.62
C ASP A 21 4.94 2.63 0.24
N SER A 22 5.51 2.05 -0.84
CA SER A 22 5.00 2.26 -2.20
C SER A 22 3.54 1.86 -2.38
N THR A 23 3.12 0.82 -1.65
CA THR A 23 1.74 0.32 -1.69
C THR A 23 0.74 1.30 -1.06
N LEU A 24 1.20 2.11 -0.09
CA LEU A 24 0.35 3.02 0.67
C LEU A 24 0.26 4.43 0.05
N VAL A 25 1.20 4.80 -0.84
CA VAL A 25 1.32 6.16 -1.41
C VAL A 25 0.08 6.60 -2.21
N ARG A 26 -0.59 5.70 -2.93
CA ARG A 26 -1.76 6.02 -3.78
C ARG A 26 -3.06 5.42 -3.26
N THR A 27 -3.24 5.44 -1.94
CA THR A 27 -4.43 4.87 -1.29
C THR A 27 -5.63 5.83 -1.35
N TYR A 28 -6.81 5.26 -1.58
CA TYR A 28 -8.07 5.98 -1.41
C TYR A 28 -8.62 5.71 -0.01
N THR A 29 -8.60 6.73 0.85
CA THR A 29 -8.93 6.62 2.27
C THR A 29 -10.10 7.51 2.66
N LEU A 30 -10.83 7.08 3.69
CA LEU A 30 -11.99 7.81 4.22
C LEU A 30 -11.68 8.28 5.64
N PRO A 31 -12.24 9.42 6.09
CA PRO A 31 -12.03 9.92 7.44
C PRO A 31 -12.45 8.91 8.52
N PRO A 32 -11.79 8.93 9.69
CA PRO A 32 -12.25 8.18 10.86
C PRO A 32 -13.71 8.50 11.19
N GLY A 33 -14.48 7.49 11.59
CA GLY A 33 -15.91 7.64 11.90
C GLY A 33 -16.86 7.58 10.71
N THR A 34 -16.36 7.41 9.48
CA THR A 34 -17.22 7.14 8.32
C THR A 34 -18.08 5.89 8.57
N PRO A 35 -19.41 5.96 8.42
CA PRO A 35 -20.30 4.82 8.65
C PRO A 35 -19.91 3.59 7.81
N LYS A 36 -19.99 2.39 8.42
CA LYS A 36 -19.51 1.14 7.80
C LYS A 36 -20.19 0.85 6.47
N ASP A 37 -21.49 1.09 6.36
CA ASP A 37 -22.25 0.93 5.12
C ASP A 37 -21.71 1.83 4.00
N ARG A 38 -21.36 3.08 4.31
CA ARG A 38 -20.76 4.01 3.35
C ARG A 38 -19.37 3.56 2.91
N VAL A 39 -18.55 3.06 3.84
CA VAL A 39 -17.24 2.48 3.51
C VAL A 39 -17.40 1.31 2.53
N GLN A 40 -18.34 0.40 2.79
CA GLN A 40 -18.54 -0.77 1.93
C GLN A 40 -19.03 -0.41 0.54
N ILE A 41 -19.94 0.57 0.42
CA ILE A 41 -20.40 1.08 -0.89
C ILE A 41 -19.21 1.61 -1.70
N LEU A 42 -18.37 2.45 -1.08
CA LEU A 42 -17.24 3.07 -1.78
C LEU A 42 -16.15 2.05 -2.14
N ARG A 43 -15.85 1.10 -1.25
CA ARG A 43 -14.92 0.00 -1.55
C ARG A 43 -15.39 -0.79 -2.77
N LYS A 44 -16.66 -1.18 -2.78
CA LYS A 44 -17.26 -1.93 -3.90
C LYS A 44 -17.18 -1.12 -5.21
N ALA A 45 -17.65 0.13 -5.21
CA ALA A 45 -17.65 0.96 -6.40
C ALA A 45 -16.24 1.20 -6.96
N PHE A 46 -15.26 1.44 -6.07
CA PHE A 46 -13.86 1.61 -6.47
C PHE A 46 -13.30 0.33 -7.11
N GLN A 47 -13.54 -0.83 -6.49
CA GLN A 47 -13.11 -2.12 -7.01
C GLN A 47 -13.78 -2.50 -8.34
N GLU A 48 -15.03 -2.12 -8.55
CA GLU A 48 -15.74 -2.31 -9.82
C GLU A 48 -15.15 -1.38 -10.90
N THR A 49 -14.87 -0.13 -10.56
CA THR A 49 -14.24 0.85 -11.49
C THR A 49 -12.88 0.37 -11.98
N LEU A 50 -12.03 -0.15 -11.08
CA LEU A 50 -10.70 -0.64 -11.45
C LEU A 50 -10.72 -1.90 -12.32
N ARG A 51 -11.89 -2.53 -12.50
CA ARG A 51 -12.10 -3.67 -13.40
C ARG A 51 -12.94 -3.31 -14.63
N ASP A 52 -13.41 -2.08 -14.72
CA ASP A 52 -14.26 -1.63 -15.81
C ASP A 52 -13.44 -1.51 -17.11
N PRO A 53 -13.84 -2.19 -18.20
CA PRO A 53 -13.08 -2.15 -19.46
C PRO A 53 -12.95 -0.77 -20.08
N ALA A 54 -13.95 0.11 -19.91
CA ALA A 54 -13.89 1.45 -20.47
C ALA A 54 -12.91 2.32 -19.67
N PHE A 55 -12.91 2.21 -18.34
CA PHE A 55 -11.90 2.83 -17.49
C PHE A 55 -10.48 2.37 -17.84
N LEU A 56 -10.26 1.06 -17.99
CA LEU A 56 -8.95 0.50 -18.33
C LEU A 56 -8.47 0.95 -19.72
N ALA A 57 -9.35 0.99 -20.72
CA ALA A 57 -9.02 1.47 -22.05
C ALA A 57 -8.62 2.96 -22.04
N ASP A 58 -9.27 3.78 -21.22
CA ASP A 58 -8.92 5.20 -21.08
C ASP A 58 -7.62 5.40 -20.28
N ALA A 59 -7.33 4.55 -19.31
CA ALA A 59 -6.05 4.54 -18.59
C ALA A 59 -4.90 4.17 -19.55
N GLU A 60 -5.09 3.15 -20.41
CA GLU A 60 -4.10 2.72 -21.40
C GLU A 60 -3.76 3.84 -22.41
N LYS A 61 -4.77 4.56 -22.92
CA LYS A 61 -4.56 5.73 -23.80
C LYS A 61 -3.70 6.80 -23.13
N GLN A 62 -3.83 6.95 -21.82
CA GLN A 62 -3.07 7.89 -21.01
C GLN A 62 -1.70 7.33 -20.57
N LYS A 63 -1.37 6.08 -20.94
CA LYS A 63 -0.18 5.35 -20.51
C LYS A 63 -0.09 5.23 -18.98
N LEU A 64 -1.25 5.06 -18.34
CA LEU A 64 -1.37 4.79 -16.91
C LEU A 64 -1.51 3.30 -16.70
N GLU A 65 -0.53 2.70 -16.03
CA GLU A 65 -0.61 1.32 -15.57
C GLU A 65 -1.50 1.25 -14.33
N ILE A 66 -2.50 0.36 -14.37
CA ILE A 66 -3.46 0.16 -13.29
C ILE A 66 -3.20 -1.22 -12.68
N GLU A 67 -2.61 -1.23 -11.49
CA GLU A 67 -2.38 -2.43 -10.68
C GLU A 67 -3.12 -2.28 -9.34
N PRO A 68 -4.38 -2.73 -9.26
CA PRO A 68 -5.19 -2.60 -8.04
C PRO A 68 -4.65 -3.42 -6.88
N VAL A 69 -4.64 -2.83 -5.69
CA VAL A 69 -4.38 -3.52 -4.42
C VAL A 69 -5.69 -3.60 -3.64
N THR A 70 -5.96 -4.75 -3.03
CA THR A 70 -7.21 -4.96 -2.27
C THR A 70 -7.20 -4.20 -0.95
N ALA A 71 -8.39 -3.91 -0.40
CA ALA A 71 -8.49 -3.22 0.88
C ALA A 71 -7.86 -4.06 2.01
N GLU A 72 -7.98 -5.38 1.93
CA GLU A 72 -7.43 -6.35 2.87
C GLU A 72 -5.89 -6.39 2.81
N GLU A 73 -5.29 -6.20 1.64
CA GLU A 73 -3.84 -6.05 1.50
C GLU A 73 -3.35 -4.74 2.11
N ILE A 74 -4.07 -3.64 1.88
CA ILE A 74 -3.76 -2.35 2.51
C ILE A 74 -3.86 -2.45 4.04
N GLU A 75 -4.93 -3.05 4.57
CA GLU A 75 -5.11 -3.26 6.01
C GLU A 75 -3.96 -4.07 6.62
N ARG A 76 -3.55 -5.18 5.97
CA ARG A 76 -2.41 -5.99 6.41
C ARG A 76 -1.09 -5.22 6.37
N ALA A 77 -0.85 -4.43 5.31
CA ALA A 77 0.34 -3.60 5.19
C ALA A 77 0.41 -2.59 6.35
N VAL A 78 -0.69 -1.87 6.61
CA VAL A 78 -0.78 -0.92 7.73
C VAL A 78 -0.58 -1.59 9.09
N GLU A 79 -1.26 -2.71 9.35
CA GLU A 79 -1.08 -3.47 10.59
C GLU A 79 0.38 -3.93 10.80
N SER A 80 1.06 -4.32 9.72
CA SER A 80 2.45 -4.75 9.80
C SER A 80 3.39 -3.62 10.23
N LEU A 81 3.07 -2.37 9.85
CA LEU A 81 3.83 -1.18 10.26
C LEU A 81 3.65 -0.89 11.76
N PHE A 82 2.44 -1.06 12.29
CA PHE A 82 2.16 -0.90 13.72
C PHE A 82 2.81 -1.98 14.60
N LYS A 83 3.23 -3.10 14.01
CA LYS A 83 3.91 -4.22 14.70
C LYS A 83 5.44 -4.15 14.58
N LEU A 84 6.00 -3.05 14.10
CA LEU A 84 7.45 -2.91 13.98
C LEU A 84 8.11 -2.74 15.35
N GLU A 85 9.18 -3.52 15.56
CA GLU A 85 9.99 -3.43 16.78
C GLU A 85 10.67 -2.06 16.90
N PRO A 86 10.81 -1.49 18.12
CA PRO A 86 11.43 -0.18 18.31
C PRO A 86 12.83 -0.07 17.69
N ALA A 87 13.63 -1.13 17.75
CA ALA A 87 14.96 -1.16 17.15
C ALA A 87 14.92 -0.98 15.62
N MET A 88 13.93 -1.58 14.94
CA MET A 88 13.72 -1.42 13.50
C MET A 88 13.28 0.00 13.16
N ILE A 89 12.40 0.60 13.97
CA ILE A 89 11.95 1.99 13.80
C ILE A 89 13.14 2.96 13.90
N THR A 90 13.98 2.80 14.93
CA THR A 90 15.20 3.62 15.10
C THR A 90 16.11 3.51 13.87
N LYS A 91 16.32 2.30 13.37
CA LYS A 91 17.18 2.06 12.21
C LYS A 91 16.61 2.66 10.92
N LEU A 92 15.30 2.50 10.68
CA LEU A 92 14.61 3.10 9.53
C LEU A 92 14.67 4.62 9.57
N ARG A 93 14.52 5.24 10.74
CA ARG A 93 14.68 6.69 10.92
C ARG A 93 16.07 7.16 10.47
N THR A 94 17.13 6.51 10.94
CA THR A 94 18.51 6.84 10.53
C THR A 94 18.75 6.62 9.05
N ILE A 95 18.11 5.63 8.41
CA ILE A 95 18.33 5.37 6.98
C ILE A 95 17.54 6.34 6.08
N LEU A 96 16.33 6.73 6.49
CA LEU A 96 15.39 7.45 5.63
C LEU A 96 15.37 8.97 5.85
N LEU A 97 15.75 9.43 7.04
CA LEU A 97 15.57 10.82 7.47
C LEU A 97 16.87 11.51 7.88
N GLU A 98 17.97 10.78 7.96
CA GLU A 98 19.33 11.31 8.22
C GLU A 98 20.20 11.09 6.99
#